data_AF-A0A2V6EVX4-F1
#
_entry.id   AF-A0A2V6EVX4-F1
#
_cell.length_a   1.000
_cell.length_b   1.000
_cell.length_c   1.000
_cell.angle_alpha   90.00
_cell.angle_beta   90.00
_cell.angle_gamma   90.00
#
_symmetry.space_group_name_H-M   'P 1'
#
loop_
_entity.id
_entity.type
_entity.pdbx_description
1 polymer ?
#
loop_
_entity_poly.entity_id
_entity_poly.type
_entity_poly.pdbx_seq_one_letter_code
_entity_poly.pdbx_strand_id
1 'polypeptide(L)'
;MGVWHSVLFLPSDFCPLLPARRDRRTVCSEIFVTVLFFFALLGLLLAAAALLFGTSLLARAFIKPAFSVGAPIVYRQEEVSTRPTADARDIRPAARGEYYYDSVINYLRVIEVLADGRIIAVARDNQRRCFRPNDSALRKARLNERLIYRLRFPQV
;
A
#
# COMPACT_ATOMS: atom_id res chain seq x y z
N MET A 1 18.57 -102.75 30.66
CA MET A 1 19.67 -102.14 29.87
C MET A 1 19.08 -100.89 29.25
N GLY A 2 19.16 -99.71 29.88
CA GLY A 2 20.25 -98.72 29.72
C GLY A 2 20.08 -97.95 28.38
N VAL A 3 20.20 -96.64 28.20
CA VAL A 3 20.76 -95.49 28.92
C VAL A 3 20.38 -94.21 28.10
N TRP A 4 19.87 -93.15 28.76
CA TRP A 4 20.07 -91.68 28.62
C TRP A 4 19.81 -90.80 27.35
N HIS A 5 19.28 -89.58 27.64
CA HIS A 5 19.63 -88.20 27.19
C HIS A 5 18.79 -87.36 26.16
N SER A 6 18.26 -86.23 26.69
CA SER A 6 18.30 -84.81 26.25
C SER A 6 17.46 -84.17 25.11
N VAL A 7 16.59 -83.24 25.53
CA VAL A 7 16.34 -81.80 25.15
C VAL A 7 16.61 -81.28 23.70
N LEU A 8 15.62 -80.58 23.10
CA LEU A 8 15.63 -79.15 22.66
C LEU A 8 14.63 -78.81 21.50
N PHE A 9 13.94 -77.68 21.68
CA PHE A 9 13.52 -76.62 20.71
C PHE A 9 12.34 -76.78 19.70
N LEU A 10 11.49 -75.74 19.78
CA LEU A 10 10.39 -75.19 18.94
C LEU A 10 10.69 -74.99 17.43
N PRO A 11 9.71 -74.76 16.51
CA PRO A 11 9.04 -73.43 16.34
C PRO A 11 7.60 -73.46 15.76
N SER A 12 7.21 -72.37 15.09
CA SER A 12 5.99 -71.56 15.21
C SER A 12 5.10 -71.46 13.92
N ASP A 13 4.01 -70.68 14.03
CA ASP A 13 3.23 -69.97 12.99
C ASP A 13 2.11 -70.75 12.25
N PHE A 14 0.82 -70.33 12.24
CA PHE A 14 0.29 -69.25 11.40
C PHE A 14 -1.13 -68.76 11.81
N CYS A 15 -1.37 -67.46 11.60
CA CYS A 15 -2.53 -66.61 11.96
C CYS A 15 -3.86 -66.84 11.21
N PRO A 16 -5.00 -66.33 11.75
CA PRO A 16 -6.09 -65.79 10.94
C PRO A 16 -6.15 -64.24 11.05
N LEU A 17 -6.15 -63.58 9.90
CA LEU A 17 -6.37 -62.13 9.75
C LEU A 17 -7.84 -61.77 10.01
N LEU A 18 -8.12 -61.01 11.06
CA LEU A 18 -9.38 -60.27 11.22
C LEU A 18 -9.18 -58.82 10.74
N PRO A 19 -10.16 -58.22 10.02
CA PRO A 19 -10.07 -56.83 9.63
C PRO A 19 -10.13 -55.94 10.87
N ALA A 20 -9.09 -55.11 11.03
CA ALA A 20 -8.99 -54.15 12.12
C ALA A 20 -10.21 -53.23 12.12
N ARG A 21 -11.09 -53.42 13.10
CA ARG A 21 -12.22 -52.54 13.41
C ARG A 21 -11.65 -51.20 13.85
N ARG A 22 -11.55 -50.24 12.92
CA ARG A 22 -11.12 -48.87 13.21
C ARG A 22 -12.10 -48.26 14.20
N ASP A 23 -11.62 -48.05 15.42
CA ASP A 23 -12.42 -47.71 16.58
C ASP A 23 -13.06 -46.32 16.40
N ARG A 24 -14.39 -46.21 16.51
CA ARG A 24 -15.15 -44.95 16.31
C ARG A 24 -14.62 -43.79 17.16
N ARG A 25 -14.00 -44.10 18.30
CA ARG A 25 -13.38 -43.11 19.20
C ARG A 25 -12.16 -42.42 18.59
N THR A 26 -11.37 -43.12 17.79
CA THR A 26 -10.18 -42.55 17.12
C THR A 26 -10.55 -41.62 15.97
N VAL A 27 -11.57 -41.97 15.18
CA VAL A 27 -12.08 -41.13 14.09
C VAL A 27 -12.70 -39.83 14.63
N CYS A 28 -13.44 -39.91 15.73
CA CYS A 28 -14.03 -38.73 16.37
C CYS A 28 -12.96 -37.79 16.95
N SER A 29 -11.85 -38.35 17.45
CA SER A 29 -10.68 -37.58 17.91
C SER A 29 -9.94 -36.90 16.77
N GLU A 30 -9.73 -37.57 15.63
CA GLU A 30 -9.06 -36.98 14.47
C GLU A 30 -9.90 -35.87 13.83
N ILE A 31 -11.22 -36.05 13.73
CA ILE A 31 -12.16 -35.01 13.26
C ILE A 31 -12.18 -33.83 14.22
N PHE A 32 -12.19 -34.08 15.53
CA PHE A 32 -12.19 -33.01 16.52
C PHE A 32 -10.89 -32.19 16.49
N VAL A 33 -9.74 -32.86 16.36
CA VAL A 33 -8.42 -32.21 16.24
C VAL A 33 -8.30 -31.41 14.95
N THR A 34 -8.78 -31.95 13.82
CA THR A 34 -8.75 -31.23 12.54
C THR A 34 -9.67 -30.01 12.55
N VAL A 35 -10.88 -30.12 13.11
CA VAL A 35 -11.80 -28.98 13.26
C VAL A 35 -11.18 -27.89 14.13
N LEU A 36 -10.61 -28.25 15.29
CA LEU A 36 -9.91 -27.29 16.16
C LEU A 36 -8.72 -26.64 15.45
N PHE A 37 -7.96 -27.40 14.66
CA PHE A 37 -6.85 -26.87 13.87
C PHE A 37 -7.32 -25.84 12.84
N PHE A 38 -8.43 -26.10 12.12
CA PHE A 38 -9.01 -25.14 11.18
C PHE A 38 -9.52 -23.87 11.88
N PHE A 39 -10.17 -24.00 13.04
CA PHE A 39 -10.60 -22.84 13.82
C PHE A 39 -9.41 -22.01 14.33
N ALA A 40 -8.35 -22.66 14.80
CA ALA A 40 -7.12 -21.99 15.22
C ALA A 40 -6.43 -21.27 14.04
N LEU A 41 -6.36 -21.93 12.88
CA LEU A 41 -5.80 -21.35 11.65
C LEU A 41 -6.62 -20.15 11.18
N LEU A 42 -7.95 -20.24 11.22
CA LEU A 42 -8.86 -19.15 10.87
C LEU A 42 -8.70 -17.97 11.83
N GLY A 43 -8.63 -18.22 13.14
CA GLY A 43 -8.37 -17.20 14.15
C GLY A 43 -7.03 -16.50 13.94
N LEU A 44 -5.98 -17.28 13.63
CA LEU A 44 -4.65 -16.75 13.33
C LEU A 44 -4.66 -15.88 12.06
N LEU A 45 -5.35 -16.32 11.00
CA LEU A 45 -5.52 -15.57 9.75
C LEU A 45 -6.25 -14.24 9.98
N LEU A 46 -7.33 -14.24 10.77
CA LEU A 46 -8.07 -13.03 11.11
C LEU A 46 -7.23 -12.05 11.94
N ALA A 47 -6.48 -12.55 12.92
CA ALA A 47 -5.57 -11.74 13.73
C ALA A 47 -4.44 -11.14 12.86
N ALA A 48 -3.84 -11.94 11.97
CA ALA A 48 -2.82 -11.48 11.04
C ALA A 48 -3.36 -10.41 10.07
N ALA A 49 -4.57 -10.61 9.53
CA ALA A 49 -5.23 -9.61 8.67
C ALA A 49 -5.50 -8.30 9.43
N ALA A 50 -5.97 -8.37 10.68
CA ALA A 50 -6.18 -7.18 11.51
C ALA A 50 -4.86 -6.44 11.82
N LEU A 51 -3.77 -7.16 12.05
CA LEU A 51 -2.43 -6.58 12.25
C LEU A 51 -1.91 -5.90 10.96
N LEU A 52 -2.10 -6.52 9.79
CA LEU A 52 -1.72 -5.91 8.50
C LEU A 52 -2.55 -4.66 8.18
N PHE A 53 -3.86 -4.68 8.45
CA PHE A 53 -4.72 -3.50 8.29
C PHE A 53 -4.36 -2.41 9.30
N GLY A 54 -4.15 -2.74 10.57
CA GLY A 54 -3.76 -1.79 11.61
C GLY A 54 -2.41 -1.13 11.35
N THR A 55 -1.42 -1.91 10.91
CA THR A 55 -0.09 -1.38 10.53
C THR A 55 -0.17 -0.48 9.30
N SER A 56 -1.06 -0.74 8.34
CA SER A 56 -1.28 0.15 7.18
C SER A 56 -1.89 1.51 7.56
N LEU A 57 -2.79 1.53 8.55
CA LEU A 57 -3.36 2.77 9.10
C LEU A 57 -2.34 3.58 9.88
N LEU A 58 -1.53 2.90 10.71
CA LEU A 58 -0.42 3.54 11.42
C LEU A 58 0.64 4.05 10.45
N ALA A 59 1.02 3.28 9.43
CA ALA A 59 1.94 3.73 8.38
C ALA A 59 1.42 4.98 7.66
N ARG A 60 0.11 5.09 7.42
CA ARG A 60 -0.54 6.30 6.91
C ARG A 60 -0.49 7.48 7.88
N ALA A 61 -0.69 7.24 9.17
CA ALA A 61 -0.64 8.28 10.20
C ALA A 61 0.77 8.89 10.37
N PHE A 62 1.81 8.14 10.04
CA PHE A 62 3.21 8.61 10.10
C PHE A 62 3.70 9.31 8.83
N ILE A 63 2.87 9.48 7.79
CA ILE A 63 3.24 10.31 6.64
C ILE A 63 3.25 11.76 7.12
N LYS A 64 4.45 12.26 7.44
CA LYS A 64 4.66 13.68 7.73
C LYS A 64 4.17 14.48 6.51
N PRO A 65 3.15 15.36 6.67
CA PRO A 65 2.58 16.04 5.51
C PRO A 65 3.65 16.91 4.87
N ALA A 66 3.89 16.69 3.57
CA ALA A 66 4.91 17.41 2.82
C ALA A 66 4.65 18.93 2.82
N PHE A 67 3.38 19.33 2.93
CA PHE A 67 2.90 20.70 2.92
C PHE A 67 1.97 20.95 4.11
N SER A 68 1.95 22.19 4.60
CA SER A 68 1.03 22.65 5.66
C SER A 68 -0.09 23.49 5.05
N VAL A 69 -1.25 23.51 5.72
CA VAL A 69 -2.34 24.43 5.37
C VAL A 69 -1.83 25.88 5.42
N GLY A 70 -2.24 26.70 4.45
CA GLY A 70 -1.79 28.07 4.27
C GLY A 70 -0.41 28.22 3.61
N ALA A 71 0.30 27.12 3.32
CA ALA A 71 1.60 27.20 2.67
C ALA A 71 1.47 27.72 1.22
N PRO A 72 2.32 28.68 0.81
CA PRO A 72 2.45 29.05 -0.59
C PRO A 72 3.24 27.97 -1.33
N ILE A 73 2.64 27.46 -2.41
CA ILE A 73 3.23 26.41 -3.24
C ILE A 73 3.28 26.87 -4.69
N VAL A 74 4.22 26.30 -5.43
CA VAL A 74 4.43 26.58 -6.85
C VAL A 74 4.27 25.28 -7.61
N TYR A 75 3.42 25.30 -8.63
CA TYR A 75 3.17 24.17 -9.50
C TYR A 75 3.62 24.51 -10.92
N ARG A 76 4.45 23.64 -11.51
CA ARG A 76 4.83 23.73 -12.92
C ARG A 76 3.87 22.87 -13.73
N GLN A 77 2.97 23.51 -14.47
CA GLN A 77 2.06 22.82 -15.36
C GLN A 77 2.66 22.76 -16.75
N GLU A 78 2.74 21.58 -17.35
CA GLU A 78 3.07 21.45 -18.76
C GLU A 78 1.79 21.56 -19.60
N GLU A 79 1.83 22.40 -20.62
CA GLU A 79 0.71 22.66 -21.50
C GLU A 79 1.14 22.49 -22.97
N VAL A 80 0.15 22.20 -23.81
CA VAL A 80 0.31 22.15 -25.25
C VAL A 80 -0.64 23.18 -25.83
N SER A 81 -0.08 24.17 -26.51
CA SER A 81 -0.86 25.28 -27.07
C SER A 81 -0.35 25.64 -28.46
N THR A 82 -1.27 26.09 -29.33
CA THR A 82 -0.91 26.69 -30.61
C THR A 82 -0.34 28.11 -30.44
N ARG A 83 -0.58 28.74 -29.28
CA ARG A 83 -0.11 30.08 -28.94
C ARG A 83 0.35 30.12 -27.47
N PRO A 84 1.67 30.19 -27.20
CA PRO A 84 2.17 30.25 -25.83
C PRO A 84 1.73 31.55 -25.14
N THR A 85 1.42 31.44 -23.84
CA THR A 85 0.98 32.57 -23.02
C THR A 85 2.17 33.43 -22.59
N ALA A 86 1.95 34.70 -22.22
CA ALA A 86 3.03 35.59 -21.75
C ALA A 86 3.82 35.06 -20.54
N ASP A 87 3.19 34.24 -19.70
CA ASP A 87 3.83 33.61 -18.53
C ASP A 87 4.45 32.23 -18.85
N ALA A 88 4.37 31.77 -20.11
CA ALA A 88 4.91 30.48 -20.55
C ALA A 88 6.44 30.46 -20.54
N ARG A 89 7.00 29.32 -20.12
CA ARG A 89 8.44 29.06 -20.03
C ARG A 89 8.80 27.75 -20.73
N ASP A 90 10.08 27.59 -21.05
CA ASP A 90 10.61 26.38 -21.69
C ASP A 90 9.84 26.03 -22.99
N ILE A 91 9.49 27.05 -23.78
CA ILE A 91 8.70 26.94 -25.02
C ILE A 91 9.50 26.15 -26.06
N ARG A 92 8.93 25.05 -26.55
CA ARG A 92 9.51 24.20 -27.58
C ARG A 92 8.52 23.98 -28.72
N PRO A 93 8.85 24.33 -29.97
CA PRO A 93 8.00 24.02 -31.10
C PRO A 93 7.94 22.51 -31.34
N ALA A 94 6.78 22.01 -31.75
CA ALA A 94 6.65 20.67 -32.29
C ALA A 94 7.42 20.52 -33.60
N ALA A 95 7.76 19.28 -33.97
CA ALA A 95 8.56 18.98 -35.17
C ALA A 95 7.98 19.58 -36.47
N ARG A 96 6.66 19.74 -36.55
CA ARG A 96 5.95 20.33 -37.70
C ARG A 96 5.51 21.78 -37.49
N GLY A 97 5.79 22.38 -36.33
CA GLY A 97 5.43 23.76 -35.99
C GLY A 97 3.94 24.00 -35.71
N GLU A 98 3.13 22.95 -35.60
CA GLU A 98 1.67 23.06 -35.45
C GLU A 98 1.25 23.51 -34.03
N TYR A 99 2.05 23.15 -33.03
CA TYR A 99 1.84 23.48 -31.63
C TYR A 99 3.17 23.64 -30.91
N TYR A 100 3.09 24.25 -29.73
CA TYR A 100 4.21 24.45 -28.81
C TYR A 100 3.96 23.65 -27.55
N TYR A 101 5.02 23.06 -27.02
CA TYR A 101 5.08 22.55 -25.67
C TYR A 101 5.65 23.63 -24.79
N ASP A 102 4.92 24.03 -23.76
CA ASP A 102 5.38 25.03 -22.81
C ASP A 102 5.09 24.60 -21.36
N SER A 103 5.68 25.33 -20.43
CA SER A 103 5.46 25.16 -19.01
C SER A 103 5.01 26.46 -18.38
N VAL A 104 3.89 26.43 -17.67
CA VAL A 104 3.30 27.57 -16.99
C VAL A 104 3.49 27.40 -15.48
N ILE A 105 3.91 28.48 -14.81
CA ILE A 105 4.10 28.49 -13.37
C ILE A 105 2.83 29.01 -12.69
N ASN A 106 2.18 28.12 -11.93
CA ASN A 106 1.01 28.44 -11.14
C ASN A 106 1.37 28.66 -9.66
N TYR A 107 0.98 29.83 -9.14
CA TYR A 107 1.14 30.20 -7.74
C TYR A 107 -0.13 29.86 -6.98
N LEU A 108 -0.01 28.94 -6.02
CA LEU A 108 -1.14 28.33 -5.33
C LEU A 108 -0.98 28.47 -3.81
N ARG A 109 -2.09 28.36 -3.08
CA ARG A 109 -2.10 28.28 -1.62
C ARG A 109 -2.79 27.00 -1.17
N VAL A 110 -2.17 26.25 -0.26
CA VAL A 110 -2.79 25.05 0.32
C VAL A 110 -3.94 25.47 1.21
N ILE A 111 -5.13 24.94 0.95
CA ILE A 111 -6.32 25.16 1.78
C ILE A 111 -6.65 23.95 2.65
N GLU A 112 -6.25 22.75 2.22
CA GLU A 112 -6.55 21.51 2.93
C GLU A 112 -5.48 20.45 2.65
N VAL A 113 -5.22 19.60 3.65
CA VAL A 113 -4.36 18.42 3.53
C VAL A 113 -5.18 17.21 3.98
N LEU A 114 -5.38 16.25 3.09
CA LEU A 114 -6.19 15.06 3.35
C LEU A 114 -5.41 14.03 4.17
N ALA A 115 -6.14 13.12 4.83
CA ALA A 115 -5.58 12.03 5.62
C ALA A 115 -4.74 11.02 4.80
N ASP A 116 -4.91 10.98 3.48
CA ASP A 116 -4.12 10.15 2.57
C ASP A 116 -2.86 10.86 2.03
N GLY A 117 -2.60 12.09 2.48
CA GLY A 117 -1.46 12.91 2.08
C GLY A 117 -1.69 13.72 0.80
N ARG A 118 -2.85 13.60 0.13
CA ARG A 118 -3.21 14.53 -0.94
C ARG A 118 -3.40 15.93 -0.39
N ILE A 119 -3.14 16.93 -1.22
CA ILE A 119 -3.34 18.32 -0.85
C ILE A 119 -4.38 18.95 -1.77
N ILE A 120 -5.17 19.87 -1.23
CA ILE A 120 -6.04 20.75 -2.01
C ILE A 120 -5.42 22.13 -1.94
N ALA A 121 -5.13 22.69 -3.09
CA ALA A 121 -4.64 24.05 -3.21
C ALA A 121 -5.55 24.87 -4.12
N VAL A 122 -5.61 26.17 -3.83
CA VAL A 122 -6.40 27.13 -4.60
C VAL A 122 -5.48 28.02 -5.41
N ALA A 123 -5.87 28.28 -6.66
CA ALA A 123 -5.24 29.24 -7.55
C ALA A 123 -5.84 30.63 -7.38
N ARG A 124 -5.24 31.63 -8.05
CA ARG A 124 -5.72 33.03 -8.00
C ARG A 124 -7.14 33.20 -8.54
N ASP A 125 -7.55 32.36 -9.49
CA ASP A 125 -8.88 32.30 -10.07
C ASP A 125 -9.90 31.56 -9.19
N ASN A 126 -9.55 31.26 -7.93
CA ASN A 126 -10.31 30.46 -6.99
C ASN A 126 -10.56 29.01 -7.45
N GLN A 127 -9.88 28.53 -8.49
CA GLN A 127 -9.96 27.12 -8.86
C GLN A 127 -9.24 26.27 -7.81
N ARG A 128 -9.97 25.29 -7.29
CA ARG A 128 -9.43 24.28 -6.38
C ARG A 128 -8.86 23.14 -7.20
N ARG A 129 -7.62 22.74 -6.89
CA ARG A 129 -6.95 21.61 -7.53
C ARG A 129 -6.42 20.66 -6.47
N CYS A 130 -6.58 19.37 -6.73
CA CYS A 130 -6.08 18.31 -5.86
C CYS A 130 -4.75 17.80 -6.41
N PHE A 131 -3.73 17.75 -5.56
CA PHE A 131 -2.39 17.28 -5.93
C PHE A 131 -1.98 16.07 -5.09
N ARG A 132 -1.17 15.22 -5.71
CA ARG A 132 -0.52 14.09 -5.03
C ARG A 132 0.65 14.60 -4.18
N PRO A 133 0.94 13.96 -3.03
CA PRO A 133 2.01 14.41 -2.13
C PRO A 133 3.40 14.42 -2.79
N ASN A 134 3.67 13.47 -3.69
CA ASN A 134 4.97 13.26 -4.33
C ASN A 134 4.99 13.71 -5.80
N ASP A 135 4.16 14.68 -6.17
CA ASP A 135 4.20 15.24 -7.51
C ASP A 135 5.50 16.03 -7.73
N SER A 136 6.33 15.59 -8.67
CA SER A 136 7.59 16.24 -9.02
C SER A 136 7.43 17.68 -9.54
N ALA A 137 6.26 17.99 -10.12
CA ALA A 137 5.94 19.32 -10.62
C ALA A 137 5.56 20.30 -9.49
N LEU A 138 5.30 19.78 -8.29
CA LEU A 138 4.86 20.54 -7.14
C LEU A 138 6.01 20.79 -6.17
N ARG A 139 6.19 22.05 -5.77
CA ARG A 139 7.21 22.42 -4.78
C ARG A 139 6.75 23.55 -3.86
N LYS A 140 7.44 23.68 -2.73
CA LYS A 140 7.28 24.86 -1.86
C LYS A 140 7.80 26.11 -2.56
N ALA A 141 7.10 27.22 -2.37
CA ALA A 141 7.58 28.51 -2.82
C ALA A 141 8.88 28.87 -2.08
N ARG A 142 9.90 29.30 -2.83
CA ARG A 142 11.16 29.79 -2.24
C ARG A 142 10.91 31.13 -1.54
N LEU A 143 11.77 31.50 -0.59
CA LEU A 143 11.60 32.74 0.18
C LEU A 143 11.58 33.99 -0.72
N ASN A 144 12.43 34.04 -1.74
CA ASN A 144 12.46 35.12 -2.72
C ASN A 144 11.15 35.16 -3.56
N GLU A 145 10.63 34.02 -3.99
CA GLU A 145 9.37 33.92 -4.73
C GLU A 145 8.18 34.36 -3.88
N ARG A 146 8.18 34.02 -2.59
CA ARG A 146 7.15 34.47 -1.64
C ARG A 146 7.13 35.98 -1.47
N LEU A 147 8.28 36.64 -1.62
CA LEU A 147 8.39 38.10 -1.53
C LEU A 147 8.05 38.77 -2.86
N ILE A 148 8.68 38.35 -3.96
CA ILE A 148 8.53 38.96 -5.30
C ILE A 148 7.12 38.71 -5.85
N TYR A 149 6.63 37.48 -5.75
CA TYR A 149 5.33 37.07 -6.28
C TYR A 149 4.23 37.07 -5.21
N ARG A 150 4.41 37.83 -4.11
CA ARG A 150 3.46 37.91 -3.00
C ARG A 150 2.03 38.21 -3.48
N LEU A 151 1.88 39.08 -4.48
CA LEU A 151 0.60 39.47 -5.08
C LEU A 151 -0.02 38.41 -6.00
N ARG A 152 0.78 37.45 -6.51
CA ARG A 152 0.28 36.34 -7.34
C ARG A 152 -0.27 35.19 -6.49
N PHE A 153 0.15 35.08 -5.22
CA PHE A 153 -0.43 34.11 -4.31
C PHE A 153 -1.84 34.54 -3.86
N PRO A 154 -2.82 33.63 -3.86
CA PRO A 154 -4.14 33.95 -3.32
C PRO A 154 -4.06 34.28 -1.83
N GLN A 155 -4.90 35.22 -1.41
CA GLN A 155 -5.13 35.59 -0.02
C GLN A 155 -6.41 34.88 0.42
N VAL A 156 -6.29 33.60 0.75
CA VAL A 156 -7.36 32.81 1.38
C VAL A 156 -7.02 32.54 2.83
#